data_AF-B6WVG4-F1
#
_entry.id   AF-B6WVG4-F1
#
_cell.length_a   1.000
_cell.length_b   1.000
_cell.length_c   1.000
_cell.angle_alpha   90.00
_cell.angle_beta   90.00
_cell.angle_gamma   90.00
#
_symmetry.space_group_name_H-M   'P 1'
#
loop_
_entity.id
_entity.type
_entity.pdbx_description
1 polymer ?
#
loop_
_entity_poly.entity_id
_entity_poly.type
_entity_poly.pdbx_seq_one_letter_code
_entity_poly.pdbx_strand_id
1 'polypeptide(L)'
;MKPGAAIAACFGKFARCYGRSCRAEFIWFLLFFLVLGALAVWFTSPMIVGMLWALLMIPLSSVGIRRLHDLNLPGGIWTVWLTITVILPMFGLSNYMNNEGHLSDYMLYLHYGWLFVTGTLLLFLCFASGQEGPNKYGPVPCVKAADDADEEEAAKED
;
A
#
# COMPACT_ATOMS: atom_id res chain seq x y z
N MET A 1 3.78 4.59 16.58
CA MET A 1 2.39 4.59 16.07
C MET A 1 1.78 3.21 16.25
N LYS A 2 0.62 3.13 16.92
CA LYS A 2 -0.14 1.88 17.15
C LYS A 2 -0.91 1.44 15.88
N PRO A 3 -1.22 0.14 15.70
CA PRO A 3 -1.88 -0.37 14.49
C PRO A 3 -3.23 0.29 14.18
N GLY A 4 -4.09 0.46 15.19
CA GLY A 4 -5.41 1.08 15.01
C GLY A 4 -5.32 2.55 14.58
N ALA A 5 -4.38 3.30 15.14
CA ALA A 5 -4.13 4.69 14.75
C ALA A 5 -3.64 4.82 13.31
N ALA A 6 -2.81 3.88 12.84
CA ALA A 6 -2.33 3.86 11.46
C ALA A 6 -3.46 3.61 10.46
N ILE A 7 -4.32 2.63 10.74
CA ILE A 7 -5.48 2.32 9.90
C ILE A 7 -6.45 3.53 9.87
N ALA A 8 -6.76 4.10 11.04
CA ALA A 8 -7.60 5.29 11.14
C ALA A 8 -7.00 6.50 10.39
N ALA A 9 -5.68 6.70 10.45
CA ALA A 9 -5.00 7.76 9.72
C ALA A 9 -5.09 7.58 8.20
N CYS A 10 -5.00 6.34 7.70
CA CYS A 10 -5.18 6.03 6.28
C CYS A 10 -6.61 6.33 5.81
N PHE A 11 -7.63 5.93 6.58
CA PHE A 11 -9.03 6.26 6.26
C PHE A 11 -9.35 7.75 6.47
N GLY A 12 -8.71 8.44 7.42
CA GLY A 12 -8.82 9.90 7.56
C GLY A 12 -8.19 10.67 6.39
N LYS A 13 -7.24 10.04 5.70
CA LYS A 13 -6.53 10.56 4.51
C LYS A 13 -6.91 9.78 3.24
N PHE A 14 -8.14 9.26 3.17
CA PHE A 14 -8.60 8.24 2.23
C PHE A 14 -8.29 8.51 0.74
N ALA A 15 -8.25 9.77 0.31
CA ALA A 15 -7.90 10.16 -1.06
C ALA A 15 -6.86 11.30 -1.10
N ARG A 16 -6.12 11.49 0.00
CA ARG A 16 -5.12 12.55 0.09
C ARG A 16 -3.80 12.06 -0.49
N CYS A 17 -3.56 12.38 -1.76
CA CYS A 17 -2.33 12.01 -2.48
C CYS A 17 -1.18 13.02 -2.30
N TYR A 18 -1.31 13.97 -1.38
CA TYR A 18 -0.27 14.96 -1.05
C TYR A 18 0.20 14.78 0.40
N GLY A 19 1.37 15.34 0.71
CA GLY A 19 2.01 15.17 2.01
C GLY A 19 2.89 13.92 2.09
N ARG A 20 3.30 13.59 3.32
CA ARG A 20 4.18 12.47 3.67
C ARG A 20 3.46 11.51 4.62
N SER A 21 3.84 10.24 4.60
CA SER A 21 3.39 9.23 5.55
C SER A 21 4.59 8.66 6.28
N CYS A 22 4.45 8.42 7.58
CA CYS A 22 5.50 7.76 8.34
C CYS A 22 5.61 6.29 7.90
N ARG A 23 6.78 5.69 8.16
CA ARG A 23 7.07 4.29 7.88
C ARG A 23 6.04 3.35 8.52
N ALA A 24 5.67 3.62 9.78
CA ALA A 24 4.71 2.81 10.52
C ALA A 24 3.30 2.86 9.90
N GLU A 25 2.84 4.02 9.42
CA GLU A 25 1.53 4.17 8.76
C GLU A 25 1.44 3.26 7.52
N PHE A 26 2.49 3.24 6.70
CA PHE A 26 2.57 2.38 5.53
C PHE A 26 2.59 0.88 5.88
N ILE A 27 3.44 0.48 6.83
CA ILE A 27 3.58 -0.94 7.23
C ILE A 27 2.26 -1.47 7.80
N TRP A 28 1.64 -0.77 8.74
CA TRP A 28 0.42 -1.25 9.38
C TRP A 28 -0.75 -1.32 8.40
N PHE A 29 -0.86 -0.34 7.48
CA PHE A 29 -1.88 -0.39 6.45
C PHE A 29 -1.65 -1.52 5.45
N LEU A 30 -0.40 -1.74 5.03
CA LEU A 30 -0.05 -2.88 4.16
C LEU A 30 -0.36 -4.22 4.83
N LEU A 31 -0.02 -4.38 6.11
CA LEU A 31 -0.34 -5.59 6.87
C LEU A 31 -1.85 -5.79 6.99
N PHE A 32 -2.61 -4.73 7.31
CA PHE A 32 -4.07 -4.77 7.34
C PHE A 32 -4.65 -5.23 6.00
N PHE A 33 -4.17 -4.66 4.90
CA PHE A 33 -4.59 -5.00 3.54
C PHE A 33 -4.28 -6.47 3.19
N LEU A 34 -3.07 -6.96 3.50
CA LEU A 34 -2.66 -8.34 3.24
C LEU A 34 -3.46 -9.35 4.08
N VAL A 35 -3.63 -9.08 5.38
CA VAL A 35 -4.37 -9.98 6.29
C VAL A 35 -5.85 -10.02 5.91
N LEU A 36 -6.46 -8.85 5.69
CA LEU A 36 -7.85 -8.78 5.26
C LEU A 36 -8.06 -9.49 3.92
N GLY A 37 -7.14 -9.30 2.98
CA GLY A 37 -7.15 -9.99 1.70
C GLY A 37 -7.07 -11.50 1.83
N ALA A 38 -6.14 -12.00 2.64
CA ALA A 38 -5.99 -13.43 2.89
C ALA A 38 -7.26 -14.01 3.53
N LEU A 39 -7.81 -13.37 4.56
CA LEU A 39 -9.04 -13.81 5.22
C LEU A 39 -10.24 -13.79 4.26
N ALA A 40 -10.39 -12.74 3.46
CA ALA A 40 -11.51 -12.63 2.54
C ALA A 40 -11.54 -13.77 1.50
N VAL A 41 -10.39 -14.25 1.04
CA VAL A 41 -10.31 -15.39 0.11
C VAL A 41 -10.82 -16.69 0.73
N TRP A 42 -10.60 -16.92 2.03
CA TRP A 42 -11.00 -18.16 2.71
C TRP A 42 -12.45 -18.16 3.22
N PHE A 43 -12.97 -16.99 3.59
CA PHE A 43 -14.23 -16.89 4.33
C PHE A 43 -15.36 -16.22 3.55
N THR A 44 -15.15 -15.83 2.29
CA THR A 44 -16.10 -14.97 1.57
C THR A 44 -16.17 -15.29 0.07
N SER A 45 -17.26 -14.85 -0.61
CA SER A 45 -17.42 -15.07 -2.05
C SER A 45 -16.43 -14.24 -2.88
N PRO A 46 -15.99 -14.74 -4.05
CA PRO A 46 -15.05 -14.01 -4.93
C PRO A 46 -15.54 -12.61 -5.32
N MET A 47 -16.85 -12.41 -5.44
CA MET A 47 -17.44 -11.11 -5.79
C MET A 47 -17.23 -10.07 -4.68
N ILE A 48 -17.47 -10.45 -3.43
CA ILE A 48 -17.26 -9.55 -2.28
C ILE A 48 -15.77 -9.29 -2.09
N VAL A 49 -14.93 -10.30 -2.28
CA VAL A 49 -13.46 -10.13 -2.30
C VAL A 49 -13.08 -9.06 -3.32
N GLY A 50 -13.54 -9.17 -4.57
CA GLY A 50 -13.28 -8.18 -5.62
C GLY A 50 -13.73 -6.76 -5.24
N MET A 51 -14.91 -6.60 -4.64
CA MET A 51 -15.40 -5.30 -4.16
C MET A 51 -14.52 -4.71 -3.04
N LEU A 52 -14.11 -5.53 -2.07
CA LEU A 52 -13.23 -5.09 -0.98
C LEU A 52 -11.88 -4.59 -1.53
N TRP A 53 -11.28 -5.33 -2.46
CA TRP A 53 -10.03 -4.90 -3.11
C TRP A 53 -10.24 -3.57 -3.84
N ALA A 54 -11.30 -3.44 -4.64
CA ALA A 54 -11.59 -2.21 -5.37
C ALA A 54 -11.73 -0.99 -4.44
N LEU A 55 -12.38 -1.15 -3.29
CA LEU A 55 -12.53 -0.09 -2.29
C LEU A 55 -11.18 0.29 -1.64
N LEU A 56 -10.37 -0.71 -1.29
CA LEU A 56 -9.12 -0.53 -0.55
C LEU A 56 -7.94 -0.09 -1.44
N MET A 57 -8.07 -0.18 -2.76
CA MET A 57 -7.05 0.31 -3.69
C MET A 57 -6.81 1.81 -3.58
N ILE A 58 -7.86 2.60 -3.27
CA ILE A 58 -7.73 4.06 -3.14
C ILE A 58 -6.84 4.43 -1.94
N PRO A 59 -7.13 3.96 -0.70
CA PRO A 59 -6.26 4.27 0.44
C PRO A 59 -4.86 3.64 0.31
N LEU A 60 -4.71 2.46 -0.32
CA LEU A 60 -3.40 1.88 -0.63
C LEU A 60 -2.59 2.78 -1.57
N SER A 61 -3.25 3.34 -2.59
CA SER A 61 -2.64 4.27 -3.53
C SER A 61 -2.21 5.56 -2.82
N SER A 62 -3.08 6.14 -1.99
CA SER A 62 -2.76 7.34 -1.21
C SER A 62 -1.56 7.13 -0.29
N VAL A 63 -1.52 6.05 0.50
CA VAL A 63 -0.43 5.82 1.44
C VAL A 63 0.88 5.50 0.72
N GLY A 64 0.84 4.76 -0.40
CA GLY A 64 2.04 4.46 -1.19
C GLY A 64 2.63 5.71 -1.86
N ILE A 65 1.79 6.60 -2.39
CA ILE A 65 2.23 7.92 -2.90
C ILE A 65 2.92 8.73 -1.80
N ARG A 66 2.29 8.83 -0.62
CA ARG A 66 2.84 9.56 0.52
C ARG A 66 4.13 8.93 1.05
N ARG A 67 4.28 7.61 0.90
CA ARG A 67 5.51 6.89 1.24
C ARG A 67 6.65 7.22 0.27
N LEU A 68 6.37 7.26 -1.03
CA LEU A 68 7.35 7.72 -2.02
C LEU A 68 7.75 9.19 -1.79
N HIS A 69 6.79 10.05 -1.45
CA HIS A 69 7.08 11.44 -1.10
C HIS A 69 7.99 11.56 0.14
N ASP A 70 7.89 10.63 1.10
CA ASP A 70 8.77 10.59 2.26
C ASP A 70 10.24 10.25 1.88
N LEU A 71 10.42 9.50 0.80
CA LEU A 71 11.71 9.19 0.17
C LEU A 71 12.16 10.27 -0.83
N ASN A 72 11.45 11.40 -0.92
CA ASN A 72 11.67 12.46 -1.92
C ASN A 72 11.55 11.97 -3.39
N LEU A 73 10.83 10.87 -3.62
CA LEU A 73 10.55 10.32 -4.95
C LEU A 73 9.23 10.88 -5.51
N PRO A 74 9.03 10.86 -6.84
CA PRO A 74 7.76 11.27 -7.44
C PRO A 74 6.67 10.22 -7.20
N GLY A 75 5.55 10.64 -6.60
CA GLY A 75 4.42 9.75 -6.29
C GLY A 75 3.75 9.12 -7.51
N GLY A 76 3.83 9.76 -8.68
CA GLY A 76 3.25 9.23 -9.92
C GLY A 76 3.84 7.90 -10.38
N ILE A 77 5.05 7.54 -9.92
CA ILE A 77 5.60 6.19 -10.20
C ILE A 77 4.72 5.12 -9.55
N TRP A 78 4.20 5.38 -8.34
CA TRP A 78 3.33 4.45 -7.63
C TRP A 78 2.03 4.16 -8.39
N THR A 79 1.40 5.19 -8.97
CA THR A 79 0.12 5.03 -9.66
C THR A 79 0.28 4.21 -10.93
N VAL A 80 1.31 4.49 -11.74
CA VAL A 80 1.61 3.71 -12.95
C VAL A 80 1.88 2.24 -12.58
N TRP A 81 2.67 2.04 -11.53
CA TRP A 81 3.08 0.72 -11.10
C TRP A 81 1.91 -0.12 -10.54
N LEU A 82 1.01 0.47 -9.74
CA LEU A 82 -0.23 -0.18 -9.31
C LEU A 82 -1.15 -0.48 -10.48
N THR A 83 -1.23 0.41 -11.47
CA THR A 83 -2.06 0.21 -12.67
C THR A 83 -1.60 -1.03 -13.45
N ILE A 84 -0.28 -1.19 -13.63
CA ILE A 84 0.28 -2.41 -14.27
C ILE A 84 -0.05 -3.65 -13.43
N THR A 85 0.06 -3.56 -12.11
CA THR A 85 -0.22 -4.67 -11.18
C THR A 85 -1.67 -5.17 -11.30
N VAL A 86 -2.63 -4.29 -11.60
CA VAL A 86 -4.05 -4.65 -11.77
C VAL A 86 -4.37 -5.10 -13.20
N ILE A 87 -3.81 -4.42 -14.22
CA ILE A 87 -4.14 -4.71 -15.62
C ILE A 87 -3.49 -6.02 -16.11
N LEU A 88 -2.24 -6.27 -15.73
CA LEU A 88 -1.49 -7.45 -16.16
C LEU A 88 -2.22 -8.78 -15.88
N PRO A 89 -2.77 -9.05 -14.68
CA PRO A 89 -3.53 -10.28 -14.43
C PRO A 89 -4.84 -10.34 -15.21
N MET A 90 -5.53 -9.21 -15.41
CA MET A 90 -6.77 -9.20 -16.22
C MET A 90 -6.48 -9.60 -17.67
N PHE A 91 -5.39 -9.09 -18.23
CA PHE A 91 -4.94 -9.46 -19.57
C PHE A 91 -4.49 -10.92 -19.63
N GLY A 92 -3.71 -11.38 -18.66
CA GLY A 92 -3.26 -12.77 -18.55
C GLY A 92 -4.43 -13.76 -18.45
N LEU A 93 -5.39 -13.50 -17.56
CA LEU A 93 -6.58 -14.33 -17.39
C LEU A 93 -7.44 -14.37 -18.65
N SER A 94 -7.65 -13.22 -19.31
CA SER A 94 -8.40 -13.18 -20.57
C SER A 94 -7.72 -14.04 -21.65
N ASN A 95 -6.40 -13.97 -21.79
CA ASN A 95 -5.68 -14.80 -22.75
C ASN A 95 -5.76 -16.30 -22.38
N TYR A 96 -5.66 -16.63 -21.09
CA TYR A 96 -5.79 -18.01 -20.60
C TYR A 96 -7.16 -18.62 -20.90
N MET A 97 -8.23 -17.85 -20.72
CA MET A 97 -9.60 -18.34 -20.97
C MET A 97 -9.93 -18.50 -22.46
N ASN A 98 -9.23 -17.78 -23.35
CA ASN A 98 -9.54 -17.75 -24.79
C ASN A 98 -8.56 -18.56 -25.65
N ASN A 99 -7.37 -18.91 -25.13
CA ASN A 99 -6.33 -19.58 -25.90
C ASN A 99 -5.76 -20.78 -25.13
N GLU A 100 -5.82 -21.97 -25.70
CA GLU A 100 -5.18 -23.19 -25.15
C GLU A 100 -3.68 -23.31 -25.48
N GLY A 101 -3.06 -22.22 -25.95
CA GLY A 101 -1.66 -22.23 -26.41
C GLY A 101 -0.67 -21.73 -25.37
N HIS A 102 0.61 -22.04 -25.57
CA HIS A 102 1.74 -21.64 -24.72
C HIS A 102 1.84 -20.13 -24.43
N LEU A 103 1.23 -19.27 -25.26
CA LEU A 103 1.18 -17.82 -25.03
C LEU A 103 0.50 -17.47 -23.69
N SER A 104 -0.53 -18.22 -23.28
CA SER A 104 -1.21 -18.00 -22.01
C SER A 104 -0.31 -18.34 -20.81
N ASP A 105 0.46 -19.42 -20.89
CA ASP A 105 1.44 -19.83 -19.87
C ASP A 105 2.50 -18.75 -19.67
N TYR A 106 3.06 -18.19 -20.76
CA TYR A 106 4.06 -17.11 -20.66
C TYR A 106 3.48 -15.86 -20.00
N MET A 107 2.23 -15.49 -20.30
CA MET A 107 1.57 -14.34 -19.65
C MET A 107 1.40 -14.56 -18.15
N LEU A 108 1.07 -15.79 -17.73
CA LEU A 108 0.98 -16.14 -16.32
C LEU A 108 2.35 -16.05 -15.61
N TYR A 109 3.42 -16.57 -16.23
CA TYR A 109 4.78 -16.44 -15.69
C TYR A 109 5.23 -14.98 -15.60
N LEU A 110 4.93 -14.16 -16.60
CA LEU A 110 5.20 -12.72 -16.55
C LEU A 110 4.45 -12.05 -15.39
N HIS A 111 3.20 -12.44 -15.15
CA HIS A 111 2.44 -11.93 -14.01
C HIS A 111 3.07 -12.32 -12.66
N TYR A 112 3.47 -13.58 -12.48
CA TYR A 112 4.17 -14.00 -11.26
C TYR A 112 5.50 -13.28 -11.06
N GLY A 113 6.28 -13.09 -12.14
CA GLY A 113 7.49 -12.27 -12.10
C GLY A 113 7.22 -10.83 -11.67
N TRP A 114 6.15 -10.22 -12.20
CA TRP A 114 5.72 -8.87 -11.79
C TRP A 114 5.30 -8.80 -10.31
N LEU A 115 4.56 -9.80 -9.80
CA LEU A 115 4.21 -9.90 -8.38
C LEU A 115 5.44 -10.06 -7.48
N PHE A 116 6.46 -10.77 -7.94
CA PHE A 116 7.72 -10.89 -7.21
C PHE A 116 8.44 -9.54 -7.10
N VAL A 117 8.57 -8.82 -8.21
CA VAL A 117 9.10 -7.43 -8.22
C VAL A 117 8.22 -6.51 -7.34
N THR A 118 6.93 -6.81 -7.27
CA THR A 118 5.99 -6.11 -6.41
C THR A 118 6.25 -6.33 -4.94
N GLY A 119 6.43 -7.58 -4.54
CA GLY A 119 6.84 -7.93 -3.19
C GLY A 119 8.15 -7.26 -2.79
N THR A 120 9.18 -7.26 -3.66
CA THR A 120 10.48 -6.66 -3.34
C THR A 120 10.39 -5.14 -3.20
N LEU A 121 9.63 -4.44 -4.05
CA LEU A 121 9.38 -3.01 -3.89
C LEU A 121 8.66 -2.70 -2.57
N LEU A 122 7.61 -3.45 -2.24
CA LEU A 122 6.87 -3.27 -0.99
C LEU A 122 7.76 -3.48 0.24
N LEU A 123 8.60 -4.52 0.22
CA LEU A 123 9.59 -4.76 1.27
C LEU A 123 10.58 -3.60 1.36
N PHE A 124 11.12 -3.14 0.24
CA PHE A 124 11.99 -1.96 0.21
C PHE A 124 11.30 -0.75 0.84
N LEU A 125 10.05 -0.46 0.50
CA LEU A 125 9.29 0.65 1.09
C LEU A 125 9.01 0.47 2.59
N CYS A 126 8.92 -0.78 3.06
CA CYS A 126 8.80 -1.13 4.47
C CYS A 126 10.10 -0.92 5.24
N PHE A 127 11.28 -1.03 4.62
CA PHE A 127 12.58 -0.93 5.31
C PHE A 127 13.33 0.37 5.08
N ALA A 128 13.13 1.04 3.94
CA ALA A 128 13.78 2.30 3.62
C ALA A 128 13.52 3.34 4.73
N SER A 129 14.53 4.08 5.15
CA SER A 129 14.35 5.24 6.02
C SER A 129 13.79 6.42 5.23
N GLY A 130 12.93 7.22 5.86
CA GLY A 130 12.48 8.49 5.30
C GLY A 130 13.57 9.55 5.34
N GLN A 131 13.42 10.65 4.60
CA GLN A 131 14.34 11.78 4.72
C GLN A 131 14.18 12.49 6.07
N GLU A 132 15.31 12.73 6.73
CA GLU A 132 15.42 13.56 7.92
C GLU A 132 15.26 15.04 7.52
N GLY A 133 14.29 15.73 8.12
CA GLY A 133 13.97 17.12 7.80
C GLY A 133 12.83 17.33 6.79
N PRO A 134 12.36 18.58 6.62
CA PRO A 134 11.29 18.91 5.69
C PRO A 134 11.76 18.72 4.24
N ASN A 135 10.86 18.26 3.38
CA ASN A 135 11.10 18.16 1.94
C ASN A 135 10.00 18.91 1.16
N LYS A 136 10.10 18.95 -0.18
CA LYS A 136 9.14 19.64 -1.05
C LYS A 136 7.68 19.17 -0.91
N TYR A 137 7.46 17.99 -0.35
CA TYR A 137 6.12 17.42 -0.14
C TYR A 137 5.57 17.69 1.26
N GLY A 138 6.37 18.22 2.18
CA GLY A 138 5.91 18.66 3.49
C GLY A 138 6.90 18.38 4.65
N PRO A 139 6.48 18.74 5.87
CA PRO A 139 7.25 18.51 7.08
C PRO A 139 7.38 17.02 7.40
N VAL A 140 8.34 16.68 8.27
CA VAL A 140 8.55 15.29 8.71
C VAL A 140 7.26 14.74 9.34
N PRO A 141 6.75 13.58 8.89
CA PRO A 141 5.47 13.07 9.37
C PRO A 141 5.51 12.55 10.82
N CYS A 142 6.70 12.28 11.36
CA CYS A 142 6.89 11.54 12.62
C CYS A 142 7.16 12.42 13.85
N VAL A 143 7.55 13.68 13.69
CA VAL A 143 7.95 14.53 14.84
C VAL A 143 6.74 14.75 15.77
N LYS A 144 5.57 15.09 15.22
CA LYS A 144 4.33 15.22 16.02
C LYS A 144 3.85 13.92 16.65
N ALA A 145 3.99 12.77 15.98
CA ALA A 145 3.41 11.52 16.46
C ALA A 145 4.22 10.82 17.57
N ALA A 146 5.47 11.25 17.80
CA ALA A 146 6.26 10.85 18.97
C ALA A 146 5.88 11.75 20.16
N ASP A 147 5.89 13.07 19.96
CA ASP A 147 5.50 14.06 20.96
C ASP A 147 4.05 13.80 21.49
N ASP A 148 3.08 13.58 20.59
CA ASP A 148 1.68 13.32 20.95
C ASP A 148 1.50 11.97 21.70
N ALA A 149 2.38 10.99 21.47
CA ALA A 149 2.31 9.68 22.12
C ALA A 149 2.94 9.69 23.50
N ASP A 150 4.03 10.45 23.66
CA ASP A 150 4.69 10.67 24.94
C ASP A 150 3.80 11.52 25.86
N GLU A 151 3.06 12.51 25.32
CA GLU A 151 2.06 13.28 26.08
C GLU A 151 0.86 12.42 26.52
N GLU A 152 0.37 11.50 25.68
CA GLU A 152 -0.75 10.61 26.03
C GLU A 152 -0.37 9.50 27.03
N GLU A 153 0.90 9.13 27.09
CA GLU A 153 1.45 8.19 28.08
C GLU A 153 1.70 8.90 29.42
N ALA A 154 2.28 10.10 29.39
CA ALA A 154 2.42 10.95 30.57
C ALA A 154 1.06 11.29 31.22
N ALA A 155 0.03 11.60 30.41
CA ALA A 155 -1.31 11.88 30.90
C ALA A 155 -2.09 10.66 31.44
N LYS A 156 -1.54 9.44 31.30
CA LYS A 156 -2.11 8.21 31.90
C LYS A 156 -1.35 7.76 33.15
N GLU A 157 -0.19 8.33 33.41
CA GLU A 157 0.61 8.09 34.62
C GLU A 157 0.29 9.09 35.76
N ASP A 158 -0.43 10.18 35.45
CA ASP A 158 -1.02 11.15 36.40
C ASP A 158 -2.49 10.81 36.75
#